data_AF-A0A973CDZ6-F1
#
_entry.id   AF-A0A973CDZ6-F1
#
_cell.length_a   1.000
_cell.length_b   1.000
_cell.length_c   1.000
_cell.angle_alpha   90.00
_cell.angle_beta   90.00
_cell.angle_gamma   90.00
#
_symmetry.space_group_name_H-M   'P 1'
#
loop_
_entity.id
_entity.type
_entity.pdbx_description
1 polymer ?
#
loop_
_entity_poly.entity_id
_entity_poly.type
_entity_poly.pdbx_seq_one_letter_code
_entity_poly.pdbx_strand_id
1 'polypeptide(L)'
;MYWVKHFSFIFLISIVGYLLILDAGMSSDHAGYMTWYQKIELGLGCLLWWPASLFVGLKTLLGYYASMLGIELWLFQIVGNSLLISYMVHRKHNKQINRD
;
A
#
# COMPACT_ATOMS: atom_id res chain seq x y z
N MET A 1 -1.49 19.09 19.93
CA MET A 1 -1.54 19.56 18.53
C MET A 1 -0.48 18.93 17.61
N TYR A 2 0.76 18.72 18.07
CA TYR A 2 1.83 18.12 17.24
C TYR A 2 1.47 16.74 16.67
N TRP A 3 0.93 15.86 17.51
CA TRP A 3 0.47 14.51 17.13
C TRP A 3 -0.63 14.51 16.06
N VAL A 4 -1.57 15.45 16.14
CA VAL A 4 -2.65 15.59 15.15
C VAL A 4 -2.11 16.04 13.79
N LYS A 5 -1.14 16.96 13.78
CA LYS A 5 -0.48 17.41 12.54
C LYS A 5 0.30 16.28 11.87
N HIS A 6 1.06 15.50 12.66
CA HIS A 6 1.78 14.32 12.16
C HIS A 6 0.84 13.26 11.61
N PHE A 7 -0.22 12.93 12.35
CA PHE A 7 -1.22 11.98 11.88
C PHE A 7 -1.89 12.44 10.58
N SER A 8 -2.27 13.71 10.48
CA SER A 8 -2.90 14.26 9.27
C SER A 8 -1.98 14.18 8.05
N PHE A 9 -0.68 14.41 8.24
CA PHE A 9 0.31 14.30 7.18
C PHE A 9 0.50 12.85 6.71
N ILE A 10 0.62 11.91 7.66
CA ILE A 10 0.72 10.47 7.36
C ILE A 10 -0.56 9.96 6.68
N PHE A 11 -1.73 10.46 7.10
CA PHE A 11 -3.02 10.17 6.50
C PHE A 11 -3.11 10.64 5.05
N LEU A 12 -2.72 11.88 4.77
CA LEU A 12 -2.68 12.41 3.41
C LEU A 12 -1.72 11.62 2.50
N ILE A 13 -0.51 11.32 2.98
CA ILE A 13 0.46 10.51 2.22
C ILE A 13 -0.09 9.11 1.93
N SER A 14 -0.74 8.50 2.92
CA SER A 14 -1.34 7.18 2.74
C SER A 14 -2.47 7.22 1.71
N ILE A 15 -3.34 8.24 1.72
CA ILE A 15 -4.37 8.39 0.68
C ILE A 15 -3.72 8.46 -0.71
N VAL A 16 -2.66 9.26 -0.87
CA VAL A 16 -1.94 9.35 -2.14
C VAL A 16 -1.37 7.99 -2.55
N GLY A 17 -0.74 7.26 -1.62
CA GLY A 17 -0.24 5.91 -1.86
C GLY A 17 -1.32 4.93 -2.30
N TYR A 18 -2.49 4.97 -1.67
CA TYR A 18 -3.64 4.14 -2.05
C TYR A 18 -4.17 4.46 -3.45
N LEU A 19 -4.28 5.75 -3.78
CA LEU A 19 -4.72 6.18 -5.11
C LEU A 19 -3.76 5.72 -6.21
N LEU A 20 -2.45 5.75 -5.95
CA LEU A 20 -1.44 5.21 -6.87
C LEU A 20 -1.57 3.69 -7.07
N ILE A 21 -1.88 2.94 -6.00
CA ILE A 21 -2.13 1.49 -6.10
C ILE A 21 -3.37 1.22 -6.96
N LEU A 22 -4.45 1.97 -6.74
CA LEU A 22 -5.69 1.85 -7.51
C LEU A 22 -5.48 2.20 -8.98
N ASP A 23 -4.79 3.30 -9.27
CA ASP A 23 -4.51 3.75 -10.63
C ASP A 23 -3.62 2.73 -11.37
N ALA A 24 -2.54 2.27 -10.73
CA ALA A 24 -1.70 1.21 -11.28
C ALA A 24 -2.49 -0.08 -11.52
N GLY A 25 -3.43 -0.43 -10.63
CA GLY A 25 -4.32 -1.59 -10.77
C GLY A 25 -5.31 -1.47 -11.93
N MET A 26 -5.97 -0.32 -12.07
CA MET A 26 -6.95 -0.04 -13.13
C MET A 26 -6.28 0.07 -14.51
N SER A 27 -5.17 0.81 -14.57
CA SER A 27 -4.32 0.96 -15.76
C SER A 27 -3.73 -0.39 -16.18
N SER A 28 -3.39 -1.23 -15.19
CA SER A 28 -2.98 -2.61 -15.43
C SER A 28 -4.12 -3.46 -16.02
N ASP A 29 -5.35 -3.38 -15.52
CA ASP A 29 -6.44 -4.25 -16.00
C ASP A 29 -6.86 -3.95 -17.45
N HIS A 30 -6.61 -2.73 -17.95
CA HIS A 30 -6.84 -2.36 -19.35
C HIS A 30 -5.73 -2.86 -20.30
N ALA A 31 -4.54 -3.18 -19.76
CA ALA A 31 -3.39 -3.62 -20.55
C ALA A 31 -3.13 -5.13 -20.38
N GLY A 32 -2.84 -5.84 -21.48
CA GLY A 32 -2.53 -7.29 -21.45
C GLY A 32 -1.28 -7.64 -20.62
N TYR A 33 -0.39 -6.67 -20.37
CA TYR A 33 0.82 -6.79 -19.58
C TYR A 33 1.03 -5.54 -18.71
N MET A 34 1.80 -5.66 -17.62
CA MET A 34 2.10 -4.52 -16.74
C MET A 34 3.40 -3.87 -17.20
N THR A 35 3.33 -2.59 -17.58
CA THR A 35 4.53 -1.85 -18.03
C THR A 35 5.48 -1.62 -16.85
N TRP A 36 6.76 -1.38 -17.17
CA TRP A 36 7.76 -1.07 -16.14
C TRP A 36 7.38 0.14 -15.29
N TYR A 37 6.79 1.16 -15.91
CA TYR A 37 6.27 2.35 -15.24
C TYR A 37 5.17 2.03 -14.23
N GLN A 38 4.17 1.22 -14.62
CA GLN A 38 3.10 0.78 -13.72
C GLN A 38 3.63 -0.05 -12.54
N LYS A 39 4.71 -0.83 -12.74
CA LYS A 39 5.38 -1.57 -11.64
C LYS A 39 6.04 -0.63 -10.63
N ILE A 40 6.65 0.46 -11.12
CA ILE A 40 7.25 1.49 -10.26
C ILE A 40 6.16 2.25 -9.49
N GLU A 41 5.09 2.69 -10.17
CA GLU A 41 3.96 3.36 -9.51
C GLU A 41 3.33 2.50 -8.43
N LEU A 42 3.14 1.21 -8.72
CA LEU A 42 2.63 0.25 -7.73
C LEU A 42 3.59 0.11 -6.54
N GLY A 43 4.90 0.02 -6.78
CA GLY A 43 5.91 -0.05 -5.74
C GLY A 43 5.92 1.20 -4.85
N LEU A 44 5.85 2.38 -5.45
CA LEU A 44 5.75 3.66 -4.75
C LEU A 44 4.43 3.78 -3.99
N GLY A 45 3.32 3.37 -4.59
CA GLY A 45 2.01 3.34 -3.95
C GLY A 45 2.00 2.46 -2.70
N CYS A 46 2.55 1.25 -2.79
CA CYS A 46 2.74 0.35 -1.65
C CYS A 46 3.69 0.94 -0.59
N LEU A 47 4.77 1.61 -1.01
CA LEU A 47 5.69 2.27 -0.09
C LEU A 47 5.06 3.48 0.60
N LEU A 48 4.10 4.17 -0.03
CA LEU A 48 3.41 5.34 0.53
C LEU A 48 2.11 4.96 1.27
N TRP A 49 1.55 3.79 1.02
CA TRP A 49 0.38 3.26 1.71
C TRP A 49 0.77 2.68 3.08
N TRP A 50 0.46 3.40 4.17
CA TRP A 50 0.80 2.99 5.53
C TRP A 50 -0.41 2.71 6.43
N PRO A 51 -1.22 1.68 6.12
CA PRO A 51 -2.42 1.37 6.90
C PRO A 51 -2.10 1.03 8.36
N ALA A 52 -0.93 0.43 8.61
CA ALA A 52 -0.44 0.10 9.94
C ALA A 52 -0.02 1.34 10.75
N SER A 53 0.64 2.33 10.15
CA SER A 53 0.97 3.58 10.85
C SER A 53 -0.25 4.48 11.05
N LEU A 54 -1.21 4.45 10.12
CA LEU A 54 -2.52 5.07 10.32
C LEU A 54 -3.25 4.43 11.49
N PHE A 55 -3.27 3.11 11.58
CA PHE A 55 -3.93 2.41 12.68
C PHE A 55 -3.32 2.78 14.05
N VAL A 56 -1.99 2.81 14.15
CA VAL A 56 -1.32 3.25 15.39
C VAL A 56 -1.62 4.71 15.70
N GLY A 57 -1.47 5.61 14.72
CA GLY A 57 -1.72 7.03 14.92
C GLY A 57 -3.16 7.32 15.34
N LEU A 58 -4.13 6.62 14.79
CA LEU A 58 -5.56 6.74 15.11
C LEU A 58 -5.86 6.19 16.51
N LYS A 59 -5.26 5.05 16.89
CA LYS A 59 -5.32 4.52 18.26
C LYS A 59 -4.73 5.48 19.30
N THR A 60 -3.56 6.06 19.01
CA THR A 60 -2.93 7.05 19.88
C THR A 60 -3.80 8.30 20.03
N LEU A 61 -4.46 8.73 18.95
CA LEU A 61 -5.43 9.84 18.97
C LEU A 61 -6.66 9.55 19.82
N LEU A 62 -7.09 8.28 19.87
CA LEU A 62 -8.23 7.80 20.66
C LEU A 62 -7.87 7.36 22.09
N GLY A 63 -6.60 7.50 22.50
CA GLY A 63 -6.16 7.22 23.88
C GLY A 63 -5.99 5.74 24.24
N TYR A 64 -5.95 4.84 23.25
CA TYR A 64 -5.73 3.41 23.50
C TYR A 64 -4.22 3.10 23.56
N TYR A 65 -3.74 2.72 24.75
CA TYR A 65 -2.38 2.21 24.94
C TYR A 65 -2.25 0.80 24.34
N ALA A 66 -1.34 0.62 23.38
CA ALA A 66 -0.98 -0.68 22.84
C ALA A 66 0.55 -0.83 22.83
N SER A 67 1.03 -2.01 23.22
CA SER A 67 2.45 -2.38 23.30
C SER A 67 3.06 -2.83 21.97
N MET A 68 2.30 -2.75 20.87
CA MET A 68 2.78 -3.15 19.55
C MET A 68 3.90 -2.20 19.11
N LEU A 69 5.13 -2.70 19.14
CA LEU A 69 6.32 -1.98 18.73
C LEU A 69 6.17 -1.63 17.24
N GLY A 70 6.34 -0.34 16.90
CA GLY A 70 6.16 0.14 15.52
C GLY A 70 6.93 -0.67 14.47
N ILE A 71 8.04 -1.30 14.85
CA ILE A 71 8.84 -2.21 14.00
C ILE A 71 8.08 -3.47 13.54
N GLU A 72 7.24 -4.07 14.37
CA GLU A 72 6.45 -5.26 13.99
C GLU A 72 5.44 -4.93 12.90
N LEU A 73 4.89 -3.71 12.96
CA LEU A 73 3.97 -3.17 11.96
C LEU A 73 4.68 -2.90 10.62
N TRP A 74 5.91 -2.41 10.65
CA TRP A 74 6.74 -2.29 9.44
C TRP A 74 6.97 -3.64 8.77
N LEU A 75 7.27 -4.69 9.54
CA LEU A 75 7.44 -6.04 9.00
C LEU A 75 6.15 -6.57 8.36
N PHE A 76 5.01 -6.44 9.05
CA PHE A 76 3.70 -6.81 8.49
C PHE A 76 3.38 -6.07 7.19
N GLN A 77 3.76 -4.80 7.11
CA GLN A 77 3.49 -3.95 5.95
C GLN A 77 4.39 -4.29 4.77
N ILE A 78 5.68 -4.57 5.00
CA ILE A 78 6.62 -5.03 3.96
C ILE A 78 6.18 -6.40 3.42
N VAL A 79 5.84 -7.33 4.30
CA VAL A 79 5.39 -8.68 3.92
C VAL A 79 4.04 -8.62 3.19
N GLY A 80 3.09 -7.85 3.70
CA GLY A 80 1.78 -7.67 3.07
C GLY A 80 1.87 -7.03 1.68
N ASN A 81 2.65 -5.97 1.54
CA ASN A 81 2.82 -5.29 0.25
C ASN A 81 3.59 -6.15 -0.76
N SER A 82 4.60 -6.90 -0.33
CA SER A 82 5.34 -7.80 -1.21
C SER A 82 4.48 -8.98 -1.70
N LEU A 83 3.64 -9.54 -0.82
CA LEU A 83 2.62 -10.53 -1.20
C LEU A 83 1.61 -9.97 -2.20
N LEU A 84 1.12 -8.74 -1.97
CA LEU A 84 0.14 -8.09 -2.84
C LEU A 84 0.72 -7.81 -4.24
N ILE A 85 1.97 -7.32 -4.32
CA ILE A 85 2.68 -7.14 -5.58
C ILE A 85 2.86 -8.48 -6.30
N SER A 86 3.33 -9.51 -5.58
CA SER A 86 3.53 -10.85 -6.15
C SER A 86 2.23 -11.44 -6.69
N TYR A 87 1.14 -11.33 -5.93
CA TYR A 87 -0.19 -11.77 -6.34
C TYR A 87 -0.68 -11.04 -7.60
N MET A 88 -0.54 -9.71 -7.66
CA MET A 88 -0.99 -8.94 -8.83
C MET A 88 -0.17 -9.27 -10.09
N VAL A 89 1.15 -9.44 -9.95
CA VAL A 89 2.02 -9.87 -11.05
C VAL A 89 1.64 -11.28 -11.52
N HIS A 90 1.45 -12.22 -10.59
CA HIS A 90 1.12 -13.61 -10.92
C HIS A 90 -0.27 -13.75 -11.56
N ARG A 91 -1.27 -13.04 -11.01
CA ARG A 91 -2.63 -12.99 -11.58
C ARG A 91 -2.61 -12.49 -13.03
N LYS A 92 -1.77 -11.49 -13.32
CA LYS A 92 -1.68 -10.92 -14.67
C LYS A 92 -1.00 -11.87 -15.65
N HIS A 93 0.05 -12.57 -15.21
CA HIS A 93 0.71 -13.62 -16.00
C HIS A 93 -0.27 -14.75 -16.37
N ASN A 94 -1.09 -15.23 -15.43
CA ASN A 94 -2.10 -16.27 -15.71
C ASN A 94 -3.25 -15.78 -16.61
N LYS A 95 -3.65 -14.50 -16.52
CA LYS A 95 -4.61 -13.90 -17.47
C LYS A 95 -4.07 -13.89 -18.90
N GLN A 96 -2.75 -13.74 -19.07
CA GLN A 96 -2.11 -13.72 -20.38
C GLN A 96 -2.11 -15.12 -21.02
N ILE A 97 -1.73 -16.15 -20.25
CA ILE A 97 -1.74 -17.55 -20.71
C ILE A 97 -3.14 -18.03 -21.13
N ASN A 98 -4.21 -17.59 -20.45
CA ASN A 98 -5.58 -18.01 -20.79
C ASN A 98 -6.22 -17.21 -21.95
N ARG A 99 -5.52 -16.23 -22.53
CA ARG A 99 -5.98 -15.46 -23.70
C ARG A 99 -5.29 -15.85 -25.00
N ASP A 100 -4.20 -16.60 -24.93
CA ASP A 100 -3.51 -17.22 -26.07
C ASP A 100 -4.07 -18.63 -26.33
#